data_AF-A0A7V9KYG4-F1
#
_entry.id   AF-A0A7V9KYG4-F1
#
_cell.length_a   1.000
_cell.length_b   1.000
_cell.length_c   1.000
_cell.angle_alpha   90.00
_cell.angle_beta   90.00
_cell.angle_gamma   90.00
#
_symmetry.space_group_name_H-M   'P 1'
#
loop_
_entity.id
_entity.type
_entity.pdbx_description
1 polymer ?
#
loop_
_entity_poly.entity_id
_entity_poly.type
_entity_poly.pdbx_seq_one_letter_code
_entity_poly.pdbx_strand_id
1 'polypeptide(L)' 'MQTLRRTPLYERHAALGARLVPFAGWEMPVQYTSISDEHLAVRRGAGIFDVSH' A
#
# COMPACT_ATOMS: atom_id res chain seq x y z
N MET A 1 -20.37 11.79 -0.72
CA MET A 1 -19.21 10.97 -0.29
C MET A 1 -18.90 9.99 -1.38
N GLN A 2 -17.73 10.07 -2.01
CA GLN A 2 -17.28 9.00 -2.91
C GLN A 2 -16.79 7.84 -2.04
N THR A 3 -17.38 6.66 -2.23
CA THR A 3 -16.88 5.42 -1.63
C THR A 3 -15.66 4.99 -2.42
N LEU A 4 -14.49 4.93 -1.78
CA LEU A 4 -13.26 4.46 -2.42
C LEU A 4 -13.34 2.95 -2.68
N ARG A 5 -12.80 2.52 -3.81
CA ARG A 5 -12.63 1.09 -4.13
C ARG A 5 -11.50 0.50 -3.29
N ARG A 6 -11.54 -0.81 -3.03
CA ARG A 6 -10.54 -1.53 -2.22
C ARG A 6 -9.96 -2.69 -3.00
N THR A 7 -8.65 -2.89 -2.90
CA THR A 7 -7.98 -4.03 -3.55
C THR A 7 -8.36 -5.34 -2.87
N PRO A 8 -8.18 -6.51 -3.53
CA PRO A 8 -8.41 -7.81 -2.90
C PRO A 8 -7.57 -8.06 -1.64
N LEU A 9 -6.45 -7.32 -1.48
CA LEU A 9 -5.54 -7.43 -0.34
C LEU A 9 -5.78 -6.38 0.75
N TYR A 10 -6.87 -5.62 0.67
CA TYR A 10 -7.19 -4.56 1.62
C TYR A 10 -7.04 -4.94 3.10
N GLU A 11 -7.69 -6.04 3.51
CA GLU A 11 -7.66 -6.50 4.91
C GLU A 11 -6.25 -6.86 5.36
N ARG A 12 -5.42 -7.38 4.44
CA ARG A 12 -4.01 -7.68 4.72
C ARG A 12 -3.20 -6.41 4.92
N HIS A 13 -3.44 -5.37 4.12
CA HIS A 13 -2.79 -4.08 4.28
C HIS A 13 -3.15 -3.42 5.61
N ALA A 14 -4.44 -3.44 5.98
CA ALA A 14 -4.92 -2.92 7.25
C ALA A 14 -4.29 -3.67 8.44
N ALA A 15 -4.27 -5.01 8.39
CA ALA A 15 -3.67 -5.84 9.44
C ALA A 15 -2.15 -5.65 9.59
N LEU A 16 -1.44 -5.32 8.50
CA LEU A 16 -0.01 -5.00 8.50
C LEU A 16 0.30 -3.55 8.94
N GLY A 17 -0.72 -2.75 9.29
CA GLY A 17 -0.53 -1.37 9.72
C GLY A 17 -0.20 -0.41 8.56
N ALA A 18 -0.58 -0.74 7.33
CA ALA A 18 -0.35 0.12 6.19
C ALA A 18 -1.04 1.48 6.36
N ARG A 19 -0.35 2.54 5.97
CA ARG A 19 -0.98 3.85 5.80
C ARG A 19 -1.79 3.84 4.50
N LEU A 20 -3.10 3.65 4.63
CA LEU A 20 -4.04 3.65 3.51
C LEU A 20 -4.45 5.08 3.15
N VAL A 21 -4.37 5.44 1.87
CA VAL A 21 -4.69 6.78 1.37
C VAL A 21 -5.57 6.72 0.12
N PRO A 22 -6.36 7.78 -0.16
CA PRO A 22 -7.09 7.90 -1.41
C PRO A 22 -6.11 8.09 -2.57
N PHE A 23 -6.13 7.17 -3.53
CA PHE A 23 -5.33 7.26 -4.76
C PHE A 23 -6.13 6.73 -5.94
N ALA A 24 -6.34 7.55 -6.98
CA ALA A 24 -7.08 7.18 -8.19
C ALA A 24 -8.48 6.55 -7.95
N GLY A 25 -9.17 6.98 -6.88
CA GLY A 25 -10.47 6.43 -6.49
C GLY A 25 -10.40 5.08 -5.76
N TRP A 26 -9.22 4.70 -5.28
CA TRP A 26 -8.95 3.51 -4.47
C TRP A 26 -8.36 3.88 -3.11
N GLU A 27 -8.53 2.97 -2.14
CA GLU A 27 -7.88 3.02 -0.83
C GLU A 27 -6.59 2.18 -0.89
N MET A 28 -5.45 2.84 -1.07
CA MET A 28 -4.16 2.21 -1.42
C MET A 28 -3.13 2.32 -0.29
N PRO A 29 -2.30 1.29 -0.05
CA PRO A 29 -1.22 1.36 0.94
C PRO A 29 -0.05 2.20 0.39
N VAL A 30 0.26 3.34 1.03
CA VAL A 30 1.38 4.20 0.60
C VAL A 30 2.70 3.87 1.28
N GLN A 31 2.65 3.34 2.52
CA GLN A 31 3.81 2.88 3.28
C GLN A 31 3.36 1.97 4.44
N TYR A 32 4.23 1.08 4.89
CA TYR A 32 4.09 0.21 6.06
C TYR A 32 5.11 0.57 7.15
N THR A 33 6.30 1.01 6.76
CA THR A 33 7.39 1.41 7.65
C THR A 33 7.77 2.86 7.39
N SER A 34 8.70 3.10 6.45
CA SER A 34 9.01 4.41 5.90
C SER A 34 9.27 4.31 4.40
N ILE A 35 8.99 5.39 3.67
CA ILE A 35 9.24 5.45 2.22
C ILE A 35 10.72 5.15 1.91
N SER A 36 11.63 5.71 2.70
CA SER A 36 13.07 5.51 2.53
C SER A 36 13.49 4.06 2.78
N ASP A 37 12.97 3.42 3.83
CA ASP A 37 13.34 2.05 4.17
C ASP A 37 12.79 1.05 3.14
N GLU A 38 11.54 1.23 2.70
CA GLU A 38 10.92 0.41 1.67
C GLU A 38 11.64 0.58 0.32
N HIS A 39 12.03 1.80 -0.03
CA HIS A 39 12.83 2.06 -1.22
C HIS A 39 14.20 1.37 -1.16
N LEU A 40 14.88 1.43 -0.01
CA LEU A 40 16.17 0.77 0.18
C LEU A 40 16.04 -0.75 0.19
N ALA A 41 14.95 -1.31 0.74
CA ALA A 41 14.67 -2.74 0.72
C ALA A 41 14.57 -3.26 -0.72
N VAL A 42 13.88 -2.53 -1.60
CA VAL A 42 13.78 -2.87 -3.04
C VAL A 42 15.14 -2.77 -3.72
N ARG A 43 15.91 -1.70 -3.46
CA ARG A 43 17.24 -1.53 -4.09
C ARG A 43 18.27 -2.57 -3.67
N ARG A 44 18.19 -3.04 -2.43
CA ARG A 44 19.18 -3.94 -1.83
C ARG A 44 18.74 -5.40 -1.84
N GLY A 45 17.49 -5.69 -2.20
CA GLY A 45 16.91 -7.02 -2.16
C GLY A 45 15.65 -7.10 -3.01
N ALA A 46 14.49 -7.17 -2.36
CA ALA A 46 13.20 -7.29 -3.03
C ALA A 46 12.14 -6.48 -2.31
N GLY A 47 11.12 -6.05 -3.05
CA GLY A 47 9.90 -5.48 -2.51
C GLY A 47 8.68 -6.07 -3.20
N ILE A 48 7.56 -6.11 -2.47
CA ILE A 48 6.26 -6.55 -2.98
C ILE A 48 5.33 -5.34 -3.05
N PHE A 49 4.65 -5.20 -4.18
CA PHE A 49 3.74 -4.09 -4.44
C PHE A 49 2.37 -4.64 -4.83
N ASP A 50 1.31 -4.14 -4.18
CA ASP A 50 -0.05 -4.39 -4.63
C ASP A 50 -0.43 -3.38 -5.72
N VAL A 51 -0.46 -3.84 -6.96
CA VAL A 51 -0.81 -3.04 -8.16
C VAL A 51 -2.16 -3.46 -8.74
N SER A 52 -3.05 -4.03 -7.93
CA SER A 52 -4.31 -4.65 -8.39
C SER A 52 -5.44 -3.65 -8.70
N HIS A 53 -5.18 -2.34 -8.70
CA HIS A 53 -6.18 -1.27 -8.81
C HIS A 53 -6.39 -0.75 -10.24
#